data_AF-A0A950RJ42-F1
#
_entry.id   AF-A0A950RJ42-F1
#
_cell.length_a   1.000
_cell.length_b   1.000
_cell.length_c   1.000
_cell.angle_alpha   90.00
_cell.angle_beta   90.00
_cell.angle_gamma   90.00
#
_symmetry.space_group_name_H-M   'P 1'
#
loop_
_entity.id
_entity.type
_entity.pdbx_description
1 polymer ?
#
loop_
_entity_poly.entity_id
_entity_poly.type
_entity_poly.pdbx_seq_one_letter_code
_entity_poly.pdbx_strand_id
1 'polypeptide(L)'
;MIGAPRLLVITLGMALTAAGALAGCVPGPAGYAGWSEYRQQQANEHAYLAQRNTEAAQAQARRGNDQGARLSQAAAEDQSTQAQEERNHAARDRWLGQFFH
;
A
#
# COMPACT_ATOMS: atom_id res chain seq x y z
N MET A 1 -49.99 7.49 -31.16
CA MET A 1 -49.23 6.26 -30.82
C MET A 1 -48.20 6.08 -31.92
N ILE A 2 -46.88 6.11 -31.77
CA ILE A 2 -45.94 6.00 -30.64
C ILE A 2 -44.74 6.89 -31.03
N GLY A 3 -44.40 7.88 -30.20
CA GLY A 3 -43.20 8.68 -30.36
C GLY A 3 -42.17 8.22 -29.34
N ALA A 4 -41.26 7.32 -29.73
CA ALA A 4 -40.25 6.79 -28.83
C ALA A 4 -38.83 6.63 -29.44
N PRO A 5 -38.26 7.61 -30.18
CA PRO A 5 -36.84 7.53 -30.55
C PRO A 5 -35.92 8.12 -29.47
N ARG A 6 -36.45 8.79 -28.44
CA ARG A 6 -35.64 9.57 -27.47
C ARG A 6 -35.05 8.78 -26.32
N LEU A 7 -35.51 7.55 -26.08
CA LEU A 7 -35.07 6.72 -24.95
C LEU A 7 -33.80 5.90 -25.25
N LEU A 8 -33.46 5.70 -26.53
CA LEU A 8 -32.35 4.82 -26.94
C LEU A 8 -30.99 5.53 -26.97
N VAL A 9 -30.96 6.86 -27.03
CA VAL A 9 -29.72 7.65 -27.07
C VAL A 9 -29.14 7.85 -25.66
N ILE A 10 -30.00 7.95 -24.65
CA ILE A 10 -29.57 8.21 -23.27
C ILE A 10 -28.89 6.98 -22.66
N THR A 11 -29.37 5.79 -22.97
CA THR A 11 -28.78 4.53 -22.46
C THR A 11 -27.42 4.23 -23.09
N LEU A 12 -27.17 4.63 -24.33
CA LEU A 12 -25.85 4.45 -24.97
C LEU A 12 -24.80 5.45 -24.43
N GLY A 13 -25.20 6.69 -24.13
CA GLY A 13 -24.29 7.72 -23.60
C GLY A 13 -23.80 7.44 -22.17
N MET A 14 -24.62 6.80 -21.33
CA MET A 14 -24.25 6.45 -19.95
C MET A 14 -23.28 5.26 -19.87
N ALA A 15 -23.32 4.32 -20.83
CA ALA A 15 -22.38 3.21 -20.85
C ALA A 15 -20.94 3.66 -21.19
N LEU A 16 -20.80 4.65 -22.07
CA LEU A 16 -19.49 5.18 -22.49
C LEU A 16 -18.83 6.09 -21.44
N THR A 17 -19.62 6.75 -20.58
CA THR A 17 -19.08 7.59 -19.50
C THR A 17 -18.64 6.77 -18.27
N ALA A 18 -19.27 5.62 -18.02
CA ALA A 18 -18.82 4.69 -16.97
C ALA A 18 -17.51 3.96 -17.34
N ALA A 19 -17.29 3.67 -18.63
CA ALA A 19 -16.04 3.06 -19.09
C ALA A 19 -14.83 4.02 -18.98
N GLY A 20 -15.04 5.32 -19.19
CA GLY A 20 -13.99 6.34 -19.01
C GLY A 20 -13.57 6.55 -17.55
N ALA A 21 -14.50 6.38 -16.61
CA ALA A 21 -14.20 6.49 -15.18
C ALA A 21 -13.35 5.33 -14.67
N LEU A 22 -13.47 4.13 -15.25
CA LEU A 22 -12.65 2.96 -14.90
C LEU A 22 -11.34 2.88 -15.69
N ALA A 23 -11.28 3.47 -16.89
CA ALA A 23 -10.02 3.66 -17.64
C ALA A 23 -9.11 4.74 -17.03
N GLY A 24 -9.64 5.60 -16.14
CA GLY A 24 -8.91 6.61 -15.37
C GLY A 24 -8.63 6.24 -13.92
N CYS A 25 -8.90 4.99 -13.48
CA CYS A 25 -8.65 4.54 -12.11
C CYS A 25 -7.18 4.22 -11.81
N VAL A 26 -6.30 4.32 -12.80
CA VAL A 26 -4.86 4.19 -12.60
C VAL A 26 -4.36 5.55 -12.11
N PRO A 27 -3.80 5.67 -10.89
CA PRO A 27 -3.26 6.94 -10.44
C PRO A 27 -2.26 7.46 -11.47
N GLY A 28 -2.36 8.73 -11.85
CA GLY A 28 -1.38 9.34 -12.73
C GLY A 28 0.03 9.32 -12.09
N PRO A 29 1.08 9.73 -12.81
CA PRO A 29 2.45 9.75 -12.31
C PRO A 29 2.61 10.41 -10.92
N ALA A 30 1.90 11.52 -10.69
CA ALA A 30 1.86 12.21 -9.40
C ALA A 30 1.21 11.37 -8.28
N GLY A 31 0.20 10.56 -8.60
CA GLY A 31 -0.43 9.65 -7.65
C GLY A 31 0.50 8.49 -7.28
N TYR A 32 1.23 7.93 -8.24
CA TYR A 32 2.25 6.91 -7.97
C TYR A 32 3.42 7.45 -7.14
N ALA A 33 3.87 8.69 -7.39
CA ALA A 33 4.89 9.35 -6.57
C ALA A 33 4.44 9.47 -5.10
N GLY A 34 3.22 9.98 -4.86
CA GLY A 34 2.67 10.11 -3.51
C GLY A 34 2.50 8.76 -2.80
N TRP A 35 2.00 7.73 -3.50
CA TRP A 35 1.92 6.38 -2.95
C TRP A 35 3.30 5.81 -2.59
N SER A 36 4.31 6.03 -3.45
CA SER A 36 5.65 5.54 -3.19
C SER A 36 6.30 6.17 -1.97
N GLU A 37 6.07 7.46 -1.72
CA GLU A 37 6.55 8.18 -0.55
C GLU A 37 5.86 7.69 0.72
N TYR A 38 4.53 7.52 0.69
CA TYR A 38 3.76 6.96 1.79
C TYR A 38 4.25 5.56 2.18
N ARG A 39 4.41 4.67 1.20
CA ARG A 39 4.94 3.30 1.39
C ARG A 39 6.36 3.33 1.95
N GLN A 40 7.19 4.27 1.50
CA GLN A 40 8.54 4.44 2.04
C GLN A 40 8.52 4.90 3.51
N GLN A 41 7.59 5.77 3.90
CA GLN A 41 7.40 6.17 5.30
C GLN A 41 6.96 4.99 6.17
N GLN A 42 5.95 4.23 5.73
CA GLN A 42 5.50 3.00 6.41
C GLN A 42 6.64 2.01 6.60
N ALA A 43 7.45 1.78 5.57
CA ALA A 43 8.62 0.91 5.68
C ALA A 43 9.62 1.37 6.75
N ASN A 44 9.79 2.68 6.93
CA ASN A 44 10.68 3.22 7.95
C ASN A 44 10.08 3.06 9.36
N GLU A 45 8.77 3.22 9.51
CA GLU A 45 8.07 2.98 10.77
C GLU A 45 8.18 1.52 11.21
N HIS A 46 7.91 0.58 10.30
CA HIS A 46 8.07 -0.86 10.56
C HIS A 46 9.52 -1.21 10.91
N ALA A 47 10.51 -0.65 10.21
CA ALA A 47 11.91 -0.88 10.54
C ALA A 47 12.29 -0.35 11.94
N TYR A 48 11.76 0.82 12.32
CA TYR A 48 11.94 1.37 13.65
C TYR A 48 11.29 0.49 14.74
N LEU A 49 10.07 0.03 14.52
CA LEU A 49 9.38 -0.87 15.45
C LEU A 49 10.10 -2.22 15.57
N ALA A 50 10.63 -2.75 14.47
CA ALA A 50 11.44 -3.97 14.48
C ALA A 50 12.65 -3.82 15.41
N GLN A 51 13.40 -2.72 15.27
CA GLN A 51 14.55 -2.43 16.13
C GLN A 51 14.14 -2.36 17.61
N ARG A 52 13.07 -1.63 17.92
CA ARG A 52 12.54 -1.49 19.30
C ARG A 52 12.15 -2.84 19.89
N ASN A 53 11.55 -3.71 19.09
CA ASN A 53 11.18 -5.06 19.50
C ASN A 53 12.41 -5.94 19.72
N THR A 54 13.47 -5.82 18.92
CA THR A 54 14.75 -6.49 19.18
C THR A 54 15.38 -6.02 20.49
N GLU A 55 15.39 -4.72 20.77
CA GLU A 55 15.89 -4.17 22.03
C GLU A 55 15.07 -4.68 23.24
N ALA A 56 13.74 -4.71 23.11
CA ALA A 56 12.85 -5.25 24.13
C ALA A 56 13.11 -6.75 24.38
N ALA A 57 13.31 -7.53 23.32
CA ALA A 57 13.64 -8.95 23.41
C ALA A 57 14.93 -9.18 24.21
N GLN A 58 15.98 -8.43 23.89
CA GLN A 58 17.26 -8.49 24.61
C GLN A 58 17.11 -8.09 26.08
N ALA A 59 16.35 -7.02 26.37
CA ALA A 59 16.11 -6.58 27.73
C ALA A 59 15.33 -7.61 28.56
N GLN A 60 14.35 -8.28 27.95
CA GLN A 60 13.56 -9.31 28.61
C GLN A 60 14.34 -10.60 28.83
N ALA A 61 15.17 -11.02 27.88
CA ALA A 61 16.07 -12.16 28.03
C ALA A 61 17.04 -11.96 29.20
N ARG A 62 17.62 -10.75 29.32
CA ARG A 62 18.51 -10.40 30.46
C ARG A 62 17.80 -10.46 31.82
N ARG A 63 16.48 -10.32 31.86
CA ARG A 63 15.66 -10.41 33.08
C ARG A 63 15.15 -11.84 33.34
N GLY A 64 15.54 -12.82 32.52
CA GLY A 64 15.06 -14.21 32.62
C GLY A 64 13.62 -14.40 32.14
N ASN A 65 13.06 -13.44 31.39
CA ASN A 65 11.74 -13.58 30.78
C ASN A 65 11.86 -14.06 29.32
N ASP A 66 12.16 -15.35 29.16
CA ASP A 66 12.41 -15.98 27.86
C ASP A 66 11.16 -16.05 26.98
N GLN A 67 9.97 -16.07 27.58
CA GLN A 67 8.71 -16.05 26.84
C GLN A 67 8.45 -14.67 26.24
N GLY A 68 8.61 -13.61 27.04
CA GLY A 68 8.54 -12.23 26.55
C GLY A 68 9.56 -12.00 25.45
N ALA A 69 10.82 -12.41 25.68
CA ALA A 69 11.90 -12.20 24.73
C ALA A 69 11.58 -12.81 23.36
N ARG A 70 11.05 -14.03 23.33
CA ARG A 70 10.61 -14.69 22.08
C ARG A 70 9.46 -13.97 21.40
N LEU A 71 8.48 -13.47 22.15
CA LEU A 71 7.36 -12.70 21.60
C LEU A 71 7.84 -11.40 20.97
N SER A 72 8.71 -10.66 21.66
CA SER A 72 9.30 -9.43 21.12
C SER A 72 10.19 -9.72 19.91
N GLN A 73 10.92 -10.82 19.90
CA GLN A 73 11.72 -11.20 18.73
C GLN A 73 10.86 -11.58 17.52
N ALA A 74 9.80 -12.35 17.71
CA ALA A 74 8.84 -12.67 16.65
C ALA A 74 8.15 -11.41 16.11
N ALA A 75 7.78 -10.47 16.98
CA ALA A 75 7.23 -9.18 16.56
C ALA A 75 8.26 -8.33 15.80
N ALA A 76 9.56 -8.43 16.11
CA ALA A 76 10.59 -7.75 15.34
C ALA A 76 10.72 -8.32 13.92
N GLU A 77 10.67 -9.65 13.78
CA GLU A 77 10.74 -10.35 12.51
C GLU A 77 9.55 -10.02 11.61
N ASP A 78 8.33 -10.03 12.15
CA ASP A 78 7.12 -9.64 11.43
C ASP A 78 7.20 -8.20 10.92
N GLN A 79 7.59 -7.25 11.79
CA GLN A 79 7.78 -5.85 11.41
C GLN A 79 8.88 -5.68 10.35
N SER A 80 9.96 -6.46 10.40
CA SER A 80 11.01 -6.41 9.38
C SER A 80 10.51 -6.91 8.02
N THR A 81 9.61 -7.90 8.01
CA THR A 81 9.01 -8.44 6.80
C THR A 81 8.08 -7.40 6.17
N GLN A 82 7.20 -6.79 6.98
CA GLN A 82 6.32 -5.71 6.53
C GLN A 82 7.13 -4.52 5.99
N ALA A 83 8.22 -4.13 6.66
CA ALA A 83 9.10 -3.08 6.15
C ALA A 83 9.65 -3.39 4.75
N GLN A 84 10.01 -4.65 4.50
CA GLN A 84 10.52 -5.08 3.20
C GLN A 84 9.44 -5.10 2.12
N GLU A 85 8.23 -5.56 2.45
CA GLU A 85 7.08 -5.53 1.55
C GLU A 85 6.73 -4.09 1.14
N GLU A 86 6.66 -3.17 2.10
CA GLU A 86 6.41 -1.75 1.86
C GLU A 86 7.50 -1.11 0.99
N ARG A 87 8.78 -1.47 1.17
CA ARG A 87 9.87 -1.04 0.26
C ARG A 87 9.69 -1.55 -1.16
N ASN A 88 9.31 -2.82 -1.31
CA ASN A 88 9.06 -3.41 -2.62
C ASN A 88 7.88 -2.73 -3.31
N HIS A 89 6.81 -2.42 -2.56
CA HIS A 89 5.68 -1.64 -3.05
C HIS A 89 6.09 -0.22 -3.45
N ALA A 90 6.85 0.49 -2.61
CA ALA A 90 7.36 1.82 -2.94
C ALA A 90 8.23 1.81 -4.22
N ALA A 91 9.08 0.79 -4.40
CA ALA A 91 9.91 0.64 -5.59
C ALA A 91 9.06 0.38 -6.85
N ARG A 92 8.06 -0.49 -6.75
CA ARG A 92 7.10 -0.72 -7.83
C ARG A 92 6.35 0.55 -8.19
N ASP A 93 5.85 1.29 -7.20
CA ASP A 93 5.07 2.50 -7.43
C ASP A 93 5.94 3.59 -8.08
N ARG A 94 7.21 3.73 -7.69
CA ARG A 94 8.18 4.59 -8.41
C ARG A 94 8.39 4.16 -9.86
N TRP A 95 8.56 2.87 -10.10
CA TRP A 95 8.73 2.33 -11.45
C TRP A 95 7.51 2.62 -12.32
N LEU A 96 6.29 2.42 -11.80
CA LEU A 96 5.04 2.76 -12.47
C LEU A 96 4.95 4.27 -12.76
N GLY A 97 5.31 5.12 -11.79
CA GLY A 97 5.33 6.57 -11.96
C GLY A 97 6.29 7.03 -13.07
N GLN A 98 7.41 6.33 -13.27
CA GLN A 98 8.37 6.61 -14.35
C GLN A 98 7.92 6.09 -15.72
N PHE A 99 7.25 4.94 -15.78
CA PHE A 99 6.83 4.32 -17.04
C PHE A 99 5.56 4.92 -17.65
N PHE A 100 4.65 5.42 -16.82
CA PHE A 100 3.40 6.05 -17.26
C PHE A 100 3.50 7.58 -17.36
N HIS A 101 4.73 8.10 -17.51
CA HIS A 101 5.06 9.52 -17.49
C HIS A 101 4.94 10.22 -18.84
#